data_AF-S8GAP4-F1
#
_entry.id   AF-S8GAP4-F1
#
_cell.length_a   1.000
_cell.length_b   1.000
_cell.length_c   1.000
_cell.angle_alpha   90.00
_cell.angle_beta   90.00
_cell.angle_gamma   90.00
#
_symmetry.space_group_name_H-M   'P 1'
#
loop_
_entity.id
_entity.type
_entity.pdbx_description
1 polymer ?
#
loop_
_entity_poly.entity_id
_entity_poly.type
_entity_poly.pdbx_seq_one_letter_code
_entity_poly.pdbx_strand_id
1 'polypeptide(L)'
;MTVESLRRRHRPAVEASPAECPEAKETDSSLDATLPAPVPPPPSARSEADLPTWTRACQRKEGSIFSWQLLVLLAVGVALRLFLYSVGLTLSESTEPLVSPASASFSSFREALTLHALSFSPYTGGVYRQQPLVFLSLKWLTGAGRGADESCNTSSCQWRYYLVLIFIDLVAATALAVAAAEARTWAVSWRQKDWENSTDVTREKGPSERGKTLAKGSEESHQQPRDGVEEIVATPALVAASYFLHPMTIGAILSLTIHTLPLAFFASALACATRAGWLSRWLSVVFFGFSLYVGPPQALLLALPLAHLLHAVRTQTVQRLDLLEVLPSPKKDILPGLLRGTLLFFAGLAFCVLLHVASYFALRAYTADAADYLDSTVVSMWGVRDLGPNLGIFWYIFSLIFERYRLLFVMIFQGHCFILVVPLFVRMFRYPLAYCQVVIAIALLFQPSFCISDSAFLVSLLISRWHIVERKVAFVKLIVVAFVAVSIYPVTTELWLGRNTGNPNFVYNIQIIFQVFMGFLILEWIKGVILDRVFTSSESFEKREKTA
;
A
#
# COMPACT_ATOMS: atom_id res chain seq x y z
N MET A 1 27.44 67.53 12.46
CA MET A 1 28.04 67.04 13.73
C MET A 1 27.75 65.55 13.78
N THR A 2 28.63 64.61 13.37
CA THR A 2 29.74 64.00 14.16
C THR A 2 29.29 63.60 15.58
N VAL A 3 29.46 62.40 16.16
CA VAL A 3 30.38 61.26 15.95
C VAL A 3 29.89 60.08 16.85
N GLU A 4 29.89 58.86 16.31
CA GLU A 4 30.53 57.62 16.83
C GLU A 4 30.25 56.96 18.22
N SER A 5 30.03 55.63 18.12
CA SER A 5 30.46 54.52 19.00
C SER A 5 29.73 54.21 20.33
N LEU A 6 29.16 53.00 20.46
CA LEU A 6 29.83 51.86 21.12
C LEU A 6 28.96 50.59 21.12
N ARG A 7 29.65 49.48 20.82
CA ARG A 7 29.19 48.12 20.58
C ARG A 7 29.35 47.31 21.87
N ARG A 8 28.29 46.72 22.44
CA ARG A 8 28.40 45.56 23.34
C ARG A 8 27.25 44.57 23.11
N ARG A 9 27.62 43.38 22.63
CA ARG A 9 26.77 42.20 22.43
C ARG A 9 26.41 41.57 23.78
N HIS A 10 25.14 41.17 23.93
CA HIS A 10 24.70 40.17 24.90
C HIS A 10 24.39 38.86 24.15
N ARG A 11 24.96 37.75 24.64
CA ARG A 11 24.64 36.37 24.23
C ARG A 11 23.28 35.95 24.82
N PRO A 12 22.53 35.10 24.12
CA PRO A 12 21.77 34.04 24.77
C PRO A 12 22.33 32.64 24.43
N ALA A 13 21.97 31.68 25.27
CA ALA A 13 22.52 30.35 25.42
C ALA A 13 22.34 29.42 24.20
N VAL A 14 23.32 28.53 24.03
CA VAL A 14 23.37 27.45 23.04
C VAL A 14 22.92 26.17 23.74
N GLU A 15 21.85 25.54 23.23
CA GLU A 15 21.46 24.17 23.58
C GLU A 15 21.87 23.20 22.46
N ALA A 16 22.35 22.03 22.89
CA ALA A 16 23.12 20.97 22.25
C ALA A 16 22.80 20.59 20.78
N SER A 17 23.85 20.62 19.95
CA SER A 17 23.97 19.90 18.67
C SER A 17 24.68 18.54 18.91
N PRO A 18 24.28 17.42 18.27
CA PRO A 18 24.97 16.16 18.43
C PRO A 18 26.23 16.08 17.55
N ALA A 19 27.38 16.13 18.22
CA ALA A 19 28.68 15.53 17.91
C ALA A 19 29.12 15.40 16.43
N GLU A 20 29.91 16.38 15.97
CA GLU A 20 30.91 16.19 14.92
C GLU A 20 32.12 15.39 15.46
N CYS A 21 32.65 14.46 14.66
CA CYS A 21 33.91 13.75 14.92
C CYS A 21 35.11 14.57 14.40
N PRO A 22 36.31 14.43 15.00
CA PRO A 22 37.42 15.37 14.79
C PRO A 22 38.21 15.11 13.50
N GLU A 23 38.65 16.21 12.86
CA GLU A 23 39.65 16.22 11.79
C GLU A 23 41.02 15.74 12.29
N ALA A 24 41.66 14.86 11.53
CA ALA A 24 43.04 14.46 11.74
C ALA A 24 43.98 15.49 11.11
N LYS A 25 44.86 16.08 11.92
CA LYS A 25 45.96 16.95 11.51
C LYS A 25 46.96 16.19 10.62
N GLU A 26 47.24 16.74 9.44
CA GLU A 26 48.46 16.44 8.69
C GLU A 26 49.67 17.05 9.44
N THR A 27 50.68 16.24 9.69
CA THR A 27 52.01 16.69 10.11
C THR A 27 52.99 16.50 8.97
N ASP A 28 53.54 17.61 8.48
CA ASP A 28 54.71 17.69 7.63
C ASP A 28 55.94 17.03 8.29
N SER A 29 56.66 16.21 7.52
CA SER A 29 58.11 16.06 7.70
C SER A 29 58.78 15.61 6.39
N SER A 30 59.77 16.40 5.99
CA SER A 30 60.59 16.35 4.78
C SER A 30 61.77 15.36 4.81
N LEU A 31 62.29 15.04 3.60
CA LEU A 31 63.60 14.47 3.21
C LEU A 31 63.72 12.92 3.38
N ASP A 32 64.08 12.11 2.39
CA ASP A 32 65.35 12.11 1.64
C ASP A 32 65.30 11.27 0.32
N ALA A 33 66.34 11.37 -0.50
CA ALA A 33 66.38 11.01 -1.93
C ALA A 33 66.74 9.55 -2.32
N THR A 34 66.58 9.27 -3.63
CA THR A 34 67.24 8.26 -4.50
C THR A 34 66.76 6.80 -4.57
N LEU A 35 66.06 6.43 -5.66
CA LEU A 35 66.30 5.33 -6.64
C LEU A 35 65.01 4.97 -7.43
N PRO A 36 65.06 4.58 -8.72
CA PRO A 36 63.87 4.30 -9.53
C PRO A 36 63.56 2.80 -9.65
N ALA A 37 62.31 2.39 -9.37
CA ALA A 37 61.65 1.17 -9.90
C ALA A 37 60.20 1.07 -9.37
N PRO A 38 59.30 0.26 -9.98
CA PRO A 38 59.08 -0.01 -11.39
C PRO A 38 57.60 0.28 -11.81
N VAL A 39 57.32 0.21 -13.11
CA VAL A 39 56.00 0.38 -13.75
C VAL A 39 54.92 -0.52 -13.11
N PRO A 40 53.70 -0.03 -12.82
CA PRO A 40 52.63 -0.87 -12.28
C PRO A 40 52.01 -1.78 -13.38
N PRO A 41 51.63 -3.02 -13.05
CA PRO A 41 50.98 -3.93 -14.00
C PRO A 41 49.49 -3.55 -14.24
N PRO A 42 48.88 -4.04 -15.35
CA PRO A 42 47.51 -3.68 -15.74
C PRO A 42 46.45 -4.27 -14.77
N PRO A 43 45.21 -3.74 -14.79
CA PRO A 43 44.22 -4.02 -13.74
C PRO A 43 43.60 -5.40 -13.96
N SER A 44 44.01 -6.38 -13.15
CA SER A 44 43.25 -7.61 -12.94
C SER A 44 42.86 -7.72 -11.46
N ALA A 45 41.55 -7.85 -11.23
CA ALA A 45 40.88 -8.24 -9.99
C ALA A 45 41.24 -7.47 -8.71
N ARG A 46 40.58 -6.32 -8.49
CA ARG A 46 40.40 -5.78 -7.12
C ARG A 46 39.40 -6.67 -6.36
N SER A 47 39.88 -7.28 -5.29
CA SER A 47 39.10 -8.03 -4.30
C SER A 47 38.22 -7.07 -3.49
N GLU A 48 37.03 -7.54 -3.07
CA GLU A 48 36.06 -6.83 -2.20
C GLU A 48 36.64 -6.33 -0.85
N ALA A 49 37.91 -6.65 -0.54
CA ALA A 49 38.59 -6.25 0.68
C ALA A 49 39.03 -4.77 0.72
N ASP A 50 39.10 -4.08 -0.42
CA ASP A 50 39.69 -2.73 -0.54
C ASP A 50 38.70 -1.55 -0.38
N LEU A 51 37.46 -1.79 0.08
CA LEU A 51 36.52 -0.69 0.38
C LEU A 51 36.79 -0.03 1.75
N PRO A 52 36.76 1.32 1.84
CA PRO A 52 36.97 2.07 3.08
C PRO A 52 36.00 1.66 4.19
N THR A 53 36.50 1.50 5.42
CA THR A 53 35.75 1.05 6.62
C THR A 53 34.46 1.81 6.91
N TRP A 54 34.34 3.06 6.47
CA TRP A 54 33.12 3.90 6.58
C TRP A 54 31.93 3.34 5.78
N THR A 55 32.17 2.70 4.63
CA THR A 55 31.10 2.07 3.81
C THR A 55 30.51 0.85 4.51
N ARG A 56 31.34 0.05 5.20
CA ARG A 56 30.90 -1.07 6.04
C ARG A 56 30.13 -0.60 7.29
N ALA A 57 30.46 0.57 7.84
CA ALA A 57 29.78 1.12 9.01
C ALA A 57 28.40 1.73 8.68
N CYS A 58 28.25 2.37 7.52
CA CYS A 58 26.94 2.86 7.04
C CYS A 58 25.99 1.73 6.63
N GLN A 59 26.49 0.69 5.95
CA GLN A 59 25.65 -0.44 5.54
C GLN A 59 25.12 -1.29 6.70
N ARG A 60 25.76 -1.25 7.88
CA ARG A 60 25.41 -2.12 9.02
C ARG A 60 24.41 -1.50 10.00
N LYS A 61 24.14 -0.19 9.94
CA LYS A 61 23.31 0.52 10.94
C LYS A 61 21.85 0.80 10.54
N GLU A 62 21.45 0.60 9.28
CA GLU A 62 20.04 0.72 8.84
C GLU A 62 19.27 -0.62 8.79
N GLY A 63 19.85 -1.70 9.32
CA GLY A 63 19.49 -3.08 9.00
C GLY A 63 18.31 -3.72 9.73
N SER A 64 17.35 -2.96 10.29
CA SER A 64 16.12 -3.56 10.84
C SER A 64 14.88 -2.94 10.21
N ILE A 65 14.12 -3.76 9.48
CA ILE A 65 12.78 -3.44 8.97
C ILE A 65 11.87 -2.95 10.10
N PHE A 66 12.11 -3.44 11.32
CA PHE A 66 11.46 -3.00 12.54
C PHE A 66 12.34 -1.98 13.24
N SER A 67 12.14 -0.71 12.92
CA SER A 67 12.64 0.38 13.76
C SER A 67 11.92 0.36 15.11
N TRP A 68 12.59 0.81 16.18
CA TRP A 68 11.95 0.98 17.49
C TRP A 68 10.68 1.83 17.40
N GLN A 69 10.70 2.87 16.57
CA GLN A 69 9.54 3.73 16.31
C GLN A 69 8.34 2.96 15.75
N LEU A 70 8.56 2.05 14.80
CA LEU A 70 7.49 1.22 14.24
C LEU A 70 6.90 0.30 15.30
N LEU A 71 7.72 -0.36 16.12
CA LEU A 71 7.26 -1.25 17.18
C LEU A 71 6.43 -0.50 18.24
N VAL A 72 6.92 0.66 18.69
CA VAL A 72 6.17 1.52 19.63
C VAL A 72 4.83 1.94 19.03
N LEU A 73 4.82 2.33 17.75
CA LEU A 73 3.60 2.77 17.09
C LEU A 73 2.55 1.66 17.00
N LEU A 74 2.96 0.45 16.61
CA LEU A 74 2.08 -0.70 16.58
C LEU A 74 1.59 -1.07 17.99
N ALA A 75 2.46 -1.02 19.00
CA ALA A 75 2.06 -1.26 20.38
C ALA A 75 1.02 -0.24 20.88
N VAL A 76 1.23 1.06 20.59
CA VAL A 76 0.27 2.13 20.92
C VAL A 76 -1.07 1.91 20.21
N GLY A 77 -1.06 1.56 18.92
CA GLY A 77 -2.29 1.31 18.17
C GLY A 77 -3.06 0.07 18.64
N VAL A 78 -2.37 -0.96 19.13
CA VAL A 78 -2.99 -2.13 19.78
C VAL A 78 -3.58 -1.72 21.13
N ALA A 79 -2.81 -1.02 21.96
CA ALA A 79 -3.26 -0.55 23.26
C ALA A 79 -4.49 0.36 23.16
N LEU A 80 -4.51 1.27 22.17
CA LEU A 80 -5.65 2.14 21.89
C LEU A 80 -6.91 1.33 21.56
N ARG A 81 -6.81 0.33 20.68
CA ARG A 81 -7.94 -0.54 20.31
C ARG A 81 -8.47 -1.33 21.51
N LEU A 82 -7.58 -1.95 22.27
CA LEU A 82 -7.93 -2.68 23.49
C LEU A 82 -8.63 -1.77 24.51
N PHE A 83 -8.11 -0.56 24.70
CA PHE A 83 -8.71 0.44 25.58
C PHE A 83 -10.11 0.84 25.11
N LEU A 84 -10.26 1.24 23.84
CA LEU A 84 -11.55 1.70 23.29
C LEU A 84 -12.63 0.61 23.38
N TYR A 85 -12.27 -0.65 23.09
CA TYR A 85 -13.20 -1.76 23.22
C TYR A 85 -13.52 -2.08 24.69
N SER A 86 -12.54 -1.97 25.61
CA SER A 86 -12.77 -2.18 27.04
C SER A 86 -13.72 -1.17 27.69
N VAL A 87 -13.72 0.07 27.18
CA VAL A 87 -14.63 1.13 27.65
C VAL A 87 -16.05 0.94 27.12
N GLY A 88 -16.26 -0.03 26.22
CA GLY A 88 -17.56 -0.32 25.63
C GLY A 88 -17.99 0.75 24.63
N LEU A 89 -17.03 1.40 23.95
CA LEU A 89 -17.35 2.36 22.90
C LEU A 89 -18.00 1.62 21.72
N THR A 90 -19.32 1.66 21.65
CA THR A 90 -20.10 1.13 20.53
C THR A 90 -20.42 2.23 19.54
N LEU A 91 -20.37 1.87 18.25
CA LEU A 91 -20.84 2.74 17.18
C LEU A 91 -22.37 2.66 17.10
N SER A 92 -23.01 3.77 16.72
CA SER A 92 -24.47 3.80 16.51
C SER A 92 -24.87 2.89 15.36
N GLU A 93 -26.04 2.25 15.44
CA GLU A 93 -26.59 1.40 14.37
C GLU A 93 -26.67 2.14 13.01
N SER A 94 -26.92 3.45 13.03
CA SER A 94 -26.89 4.32 11.84
C SER A 94 -25.56 4.35 11.09
N THR A 95 -24.46 3.97 11.74
CA THR A 95 -23.13 3.90 11.15
C THR A 95 -22.80 2.50 10.64
N GLU A 96 -23.60 1.47 10.92
CA GLU A 96 -23.28 0.10 10.50
C GLU A 96 -23.09 -0.01 8.97
N PRO A 97 -23.97 0.56 8.11
CA PRO A 97 -23.77 0.53 6.66
C PRO A 97 -22.49 1.21 6.17
N LEU A 98 -21.96 2.15 6.95
CA LEU A 98 -20.72 2.85 6.64
C LEU A 98 -19.49 1.99 6.95
N VAL A 99 -19.59 1.15 7.98
CA VAL A 99 -18.45 0.56 8.68
C VAL A 99 -18.30 -0.93 8.39
N SER A 100 -19.42 -1.65 8.24
CA SER A 100 -19.44 -3.08 7.94
C SER A 100 -20.53 -3.40 6.92
N PRO A 101 -20.18 -4.04 5.79
CA PRO A 101 -21.21 -4.58 4.91
C PRO A 101 -21.90 -5.76 5.60
N ALA A 102 -23.17 -6.01 5.27
CA ALA A 102 -23.96 -7.08 5.89
C ALA A 102 -23.25 -8.44 5.79
N SER A 103 -22.66 -8.71 4.62
CA SER A 103 -21.86 -9.90 4.32
C SER A 103 -20.60 -10.12 5.17
N ALA A 104 -20.06 -9.10 5.84
CA ALA A 104 -18.86 -9.20 6.69
C ALA A 104 -19.13 -8.78 8.15
N SER A 105 -20.40 -8.64 8.52
CA SER A 105 -20.83 -8.24 9.86
C SER A 105 -20.65 -9.36 10.89
N PHE A 106 -20.39 -8.98 12.14
CA PHE A 106 -20.38 -9.93 13.26
C PHE A 106 -21.75 -10.58 13.49
N SER A 107 -22.84 -9.87 13.18
CA SER A 107 -24.21 -10.40 13.21
C SER A 107 -24.36 -11.61 12.29
N SER A 108 -23.87 -11.54 11.04
CA SER A 108 -23.90 -12.67 10.11
C SER A 108 -23.13 -13.90 10.62
N PHE A 109 -22.01 -13.69 11.32
CA PHE A 109 -21.23 -14.77 11.92
C PHE A 109 -21.98 -15.44 13.08
N ARG A 110 -22.67 -14.66 13.92
CA ARG A 110 -23.52 -15.21 14.99
C ARG A 110 -24.67 -16.01 14.43
N GLU A 111 -25.30 -15.54 13.36
CA GLU A 111 -26.39 -16.28 12.70
C GLU A 111 -25.89 -17.59 12.05
N ALA A 112 -24.71 -17.57 11.44
CA ALA A 112 -24.09 -18.81 10.95
C ALA A 112 -23.84 -19.84 12.07
N LEU A 113 -23.47 -19.38 13.27
CA LEU A 113 -23.28 -20.24 14.43
C LEU A 113 -24.61 -20.79 14.97
N THR A 114 -25.67 -19.98 15.02
CA THR A 114 -27.01 -20.43 15.47
C THR A 114 -27.61 -21.44 14.49
N LEU A 115 -27.49 -21.21 13.18
CA LEU A 115 -27.91 -22.19 12.16
C LEU A 115 -27.17 -23.51 12.32
N HIS A 116 -25.86 -23.45 12.56
CA HIS A 116 -25.06 -24.65 12.76
C HIS A 116 -25.44 -25.41 14.04
N ALA A 117 -25.74 -24.70 15.13
CA ALA A 117 -26.26 -25.30 16.37
C ALA A 117 -27.58 -26.05 16.15
N LEU A 118 -28.43 -25.53 15.27
CA LEU A 118 -29.68 -26.15 14.84
C LEU A 118 -29.50 -27.26 13.79
N SER A 119 -28.25 -27.71 13.54
CA SER A 119 -27.91 -28.73 12.53
C SER A 119 -28.24 -28.34 11.07
N PHE A 120 -28.41 -27.04 10.79
CA PHE A 120 -28.49 -26.52 9.42
C PHE A 120 -27.12 -26.12 8.90
N SER A 121 -27.03 -25.93 7.57
CA SER A 121 -25.85 -25.35 6.97
C SER A 121 -25.68 -23.90 7.45
N PRO A 122 -24.46 -23.46 7.81
CA PRO A 122 -24.19 -22.05 8.13
C PRO A 122 -24.57 -21.08 7.01
N TYR A 123 -24.73 -21.58 5.79
CA TYR A 123 -25.04 -20.84 4.57
C TYR A 123 -26.52 -20.86 4.20
N THR A 124 -27.35 -21.58 4.95
CA THR A 124 -28.79 -21.65 4.67
C THR A 124 -29.39 -20.24 4.67
N GLY A 125 -30.20 -19.93 3.64
CA GLY A 125 -30.82 -18.61 3.48
C GLY A 125 -29.88 -17.49 3.02
N GLY A 126 -28.59 -17.76 2.76
CA GLY A 126 -27.65 -16.77 2.25
C GLY A 126 -27.33 -15.64 3.23
N VAL A 127 -27.54 -15.86 4.53
CA VAL A 127 -27.29 -14.87 5.58
C VAL A 127 -25.79 -14.68 5.81
N TYR A 128 -25.03 -15.78 5.81
CA TYR A 128 -23.58 -15.76 5.92
C TYR A 128 -22.93 -15.94 4.55
N ARG A 129 -21.98 -15.07 4.23
CA ARG A 129 -21.40 -14.94 2.88
C ARG A 129 -19.87 -15.01 2.84
N GLN A 130 -19.23 -15.21 3.99
CA GLN A 130 -17.78 -15.41 4.07
C GLN A 130 -17.41 -16.87 3.80
N GLN A 131 -16.16 -17.13 3.45
CA GLN A 131 -15.78 -18.46 2.98
C GLN A 131 -15.67 -19.51 4.10
N PRO A 132 -15.89 -20.82 3.81
CA PRO A 132 -15.94 -21.86 4.84
C PRO A 132 -14.66 -21.98 5.67
N LEU A 133 -13.48 -21.88 5.04
CA LEU A 133 -12.23 -21.89 5.82
C LEU A 133 -12.12 -20.68 6.77
N VAL A 134 -12.68 -19.52 6.40
CA VAL A 134 -12.72 -18.35 7.29
C VAL A 134 -13.67 -18.61 8.45
N PHE A 135 -14.88 -19.13 8.17
CA PHE A 135 -15.85 -19.51 9.20
C PHE A 135 -15.27 -20.50 10.22
N LEU A 136 -14.67 -21.59 9.73
CA LEU A 136 -14.09 -22.63 10.56
C LEU A 136 -12.89 -22.11 11.37
N SER A 137 -12.06 -21.26 10.77
CA SER A 137 -10.93 -20.64 11.46
C SER A 137 -11.39 -19.71 12.57
N LEU A 138 -12.40 -18.87 12.31
CA LEU A 138 -12.99 -18.00 13.32
C LEU A 138 -13.61 -18.81 14.45
N LYS A 139 -14.41 -19.84 14.12
CA LYS A 139 -15.01 -20.73 15.11
C LYS A 139 -13.94 -21.36 16.02
N TRP A 140 -12.85 -21.84 15.44
CA TRP A 140 -11.74 -22.43 16.18
C TRP A 140 -11.01 -21.42 17.08
N LEU A 141 -10.62 -20.26 16.53
CA LEU A 141 -9.88 -19.22 17.25
C LEU A 141 -10.69 -18.59 18.40
N THR A 142 -12.00 -18.49 18.23
CA THR A 142 -12.90 -17.86 19.20
C THR A 142 -13.48 -18.84 20.20
N GLY A 143 -13.30 -20.14 19.99
CA GLY A 143 -13.97 -21.19 20.76
C GLY A 143 -15.49 -21.22 20.57
N ALA A 144 -16.02 -20.50 19.57
CA ALA A 144 -17.45 -20.42 19.32
C ALA A 144 -18.05 -21.77 18.87
N GLY A 145 -19.35 -21.95 19.09
CA GLY A 145 -20.04 -23.20 18.75
C GLY A 145 -19.75 -24.35 19.71
N ARG A 146 -19.34 -24.05 20.95
CA ARG A 146 -19.15 -25.03 22.04
C ARG A 146 -19.66 -24.48 23.38
N GLY A 147 -20.40 -25.29 24.12
CA GLY A 147 -20.84 -24.96 25.48
C GLY A 147 -21.59 -23.62 25.56
N ALA A 148 -21.23 -22.78 26.53
CA ALA A 148 -21.84 -21.46 26.72
C ALA A 148 -21.57 -20.45 25.57
N ASP A 149 -20.60 -20.74 24.69
CA ASP A 149 -20.20 -19.88 23.58
C ASP A 149 -20.82 -20.32 22.24
N GLU A 150 -21.92 -21.07 22.27
CA GLU A 150 -22.55 -21.65 21.06
C GLU A 150 -22.86 -20.61 19.98
N SER A 151 -23.42 -19.47 20.36
CA SER A 151 -23.72 -18.32 19.48
C SER A 151 -22.78 -17.12 19.65
N CYS A 152 -21.66 -17.30 20.36
CA CYS A 152 -20.69 -16.23 20.66
C CYS A 152 -21.29 -14.98 21.34
N ASN A 153 -22.28 -15.17 22.23
CA ASN A 153 -22.91 -14.08 22.97
C ASN A 153 -22.14 -13.65 24.23
N THR A 154 -21.21 -14.48 24.70
CA THR A 154 -20.42 -14.18 25.89
C THR A 154 -19.39 -13.09 25.59
N SER A 155 -19.08 -12.29 26.61
CA SER A 155 -18.00 -11.30 26.52
C SER A 155 -16.67 -11.95 26.17
N SER A 156 -16.38 -13.14 26.72
CA SER A 156 -15.15 -13.89 26.45
C SER A 156 -15.00 -14.24 24.95
N CYS A 157 -16.07 -14.74 24.32
CA CYS A 157 -16.04 -15.06 22.89
C CYS A 157 -15.84 -13.81 22.02
N GLN A 158 -16.54 -12.72 22.34
CA GLN A 158 -16.42 -11.45 21.61
C GLN A 158 -15.02 -10.83 21.75
N TRP A 159 -14.42 -10.89 22.94
CA TRP A 159 -13.03 -10.47 23.16
C TRP A 159 -12.04 -11.28 22.33
N ARG A 160 -12.19 -12.61 22.26
CA ARG A 160 -11.35 -13.46 21.41
C ARG A 160 -11.52 -13.11 19.93
N TYR A 161 -12.76 -12.85 19.48
CA TYR A 161 -13.03 -12.41 18.11
C TYR A 161 -12.36 -11.06 17.82
N TYR A 162 -12.48 -10.10 18.74
CA TYR A 162 -11.85 -8.79 18.63
C TYR A 162 -10.32 -8.87 18.52
N LEU A 163 -9.69 -9.74 19.31
CA LEU A 163 -8.24 -9.98 19.23
C LEU A 163 -7.80 -10.53 17.86
N VAL A 164 -8.62 -11.39 17.23
CA VAL A 164 -8.37 -11.87 15.87
C VAL A 164 -8.42 -10.72 14.87
N LEU A 165 -9.38 -9.80 14.98
CA LEU A 165 -9.46 -8.63 14.12
C LEU A 165 -8.27 -7.69 14.28
N ILE A 166 -7.83 -7.44 15.52
CA ILE A 166 -6.61 -6.65 15.79
C ILE A 166 -5.40 -7.30 15.10
N PHE A 167 -5.28 -8.63 15.19
CA PHE A 167 -4.19 -9.36 14.54
C PHE A 167 -4.22 -9.21 13.02
N ILE A 168 -5.39 -9.31 12.38
CA ILE A 168 -5.55 -9.10 10.93
C ILE A 168 -5.08 -7.70 10.52
N ASP A 169 -5.51 -6.67 11.24
CA ASP A 169 -5.11 -5.28 10.96
C ASP A 169 -3.62 -5.04 11.22
N LEU A 170 -3.05 -5.69 12.24
CA LEU A 170 -1.62 -5.65 12.51
C LEU A 170 -0.83 -6.26 11.36
N VAL A 171 -1.30 -7.37 10.77
CA VAL A 171 -0.72 -7.97 9.56
C VAL A 171 -0.80 -7.00 8.38
N ALA A 172 -1.94 -6.33 8.17
CA ALA A 172 -2.07 -5.33 7.11
C ALA A 172 -1.09 -4.16 7.29
N ALA A 173 -1.03 -3.58 8.50
CA ALA A 173 -0.16 -2.46 8.84
C ALA A 173 1.32 -2.80 8.67
N THR A 174 1.74 -3.97 9.18
CA THR A 174 3.11 -4.44 9.07
C THR A 174 3.50 -4.75 7.63
N ALA A 175 2.61 -5.34 6.83
CA ALA A 175 2.85 -5.59 5.42
C ALA A 175 3.00 -4.28 4.62
N LEU A 176 2.16 -3.27 4.87
CA LEU A 176 2.32 -1.94 4.26
C LEU A 176 3.66 -1.29 4.66
N ALA A 177 4.06 -1.40 5.93
CA ALA A 177 5.35 -0.89 6.42
C ALA A 177 6.52 -1.59 5.72
N VAL A 178 6.46 -2.91 5.57
CA VAL A 178 7.45 -3.71 4.84
C VAL A 178 7.55 -3.25 3.39
N ALA A 179 6.42 -3.08 2.70
CA ALA A 179 6.42 -2.62 1.32
C ALA A 179 7.10 -1.24 1.18
N ALA A 180 6.86 -0.32 2.13
CA ALA A 180 7.51 0.97 2.17
C ALA A 180 9.01 0.88 2.50
N ALA A 181 9.42 -0.01 3.41
CA ALA A 181 10.81 -0.22 3.77
C ALA A 181 11.63 -0.71 2.59
N GLU A 182 11.14 -1.73 1.88
CA GLU A 182 11.82 -2.27 0.68
C GLU A 182 11.85 -1.25 -0.45
N ALA A 183 10.76 -0.51 -0.66
CA ALA A 183 10.73 0.56 -1.64
C ALA A 183 11.81 1.63 -1.39
N ARG A 184 12.10 1.93 -0.11
CA ARG A 184 13.19 2.83 0.29
C ARG A 184 14.57 2.23 0.06
N THR A 185 14.80 0.96 0.40
CA THR A 185 16.11 0.33 0.19
C THR A 185 16.49 0.34 -1.29
N TRP A 186 15.52 0.10 -2.18
CA TRP A 186 15.74 0.21 -3.62
C TRP A 186 16.12 1.63 -4.04
N ALA A 187 15.43 2.64 -3.53
CA ALA A 187 15.71 4.05 -3.84
C ALA A 187 17.10 4.51 -3.36
N VAL A 188 17.54 4.07 -2.18
CA VAL A 188 18.88 4.38 -1.65
C VAL A 188 19.97 3.68 -2.45
N SER A 189 19.80 2.38 -2.72
CA SER A 189 20.77 1.60 -3.53
C SER A 189 20.97 2.19 -4.93
N TRP A 190 19.98 2.91 -5.45
CA TRP A 190 20.07 3.65 -6.70
C TRP A 190 20.98 4.85 -6.63
N ARG A 191 20.73 5.70 -5.65
CA ARG A 191 21.50 6.93 -5.44
C ARG A 191 22.99 6.63 -5.36
N GLN A 192 23.35 5.52 -4.71
CA GLN A 192 24.74 5.10 -4.59
C GLN A 192 25.36 4.72 -5.94
N LYS A 193 24.66 3.93 -6.79
CA LYS A 193 25.14 3.55 -8.12
C LYS A 193 25.27 4.76 -9.07
N ASP A 194 24.30 5.68 -9.04
CA ASP A 194 24.35 6.89 -9.86
C ASP A 194 25.52 7.80 -9.48
N TRP A 195 25.82 7.90 -8.18
CA TRP A 195 26.98 8.61 -7.66
C TRP A 195 28.28 7.96 -8.14
N GLU A 196 28.44 6.65 -7.95
CA GLU A 196 29.62 5.89 -8.38
C GLU A 196 29.89 6.05 -9.88
N ASN A 197 28.86 5.90 -10.73
CA ASN A 197 28.97 6.10 -12.17
C ASN A 197 29.36 7.54 -12.54
N SER A 198 28.82 8.55 -11.85
CA SER A 198 29.17 9.96 -12.10
C SER A 198 30.61 10.28 -11.70
N THR A 199 31.11 9.65 -10.63
CA THR A 199 32.50 9.79 -10.17
C THR A 199 33.51 9.06 -11.07
N ASP A 200 33.13 7.95 -11.68
CA ASP A 200 33.99 7.25 -12.65
C ASP A 200 34.11 8.01 -13.98
N VAL A 201 33.02 8.61 -14.47
CA VAL A 201 33.06 9.48 -15.67
C VAL A 201 33.95 10.72 -15.45
N THR A 202 34.05 11.21 -14.22
CA THR A 202 34.96 12.31 -13.86
C THR A 202 36.40 11.84 -13.61
N ARG A 203 36.63 10.59 -13.21
CA ARG A 203 37.96 9.98 -13.07
C ARG A 203 38.59 9.50 -14.38
N GLU A 204 37.80 9.01 -15.32
CA GLU A 204 38.29 8.65 -16.67
C GLU A 204 38.74 9.87 -17.47
N LYS A 205 38.29 11.07 -17.10
CA LYS A 205 38.90 12.33 -17.53
C LYS A 205 40.18 12.65 -16.73
N GLY A 206 41.15 11.73 -16.79
CA GLY A 206 42.53 11.95 -16.39
C GLY A 206 43.31 12.82 -17.40
N PRO A 207 44.51 13.32 -17.06
CA PRO A 207 45.05 14.62 -17.49
C PRO A 207 45.61 14.73 -18.92
N SER A 208 45.07 14.01 -19.91
CA SER A 208 45.60 14.05 -21.29
C SER A 208 45.02 15.16 -22.18
N GLU A 209 43.98 15.89 -21.75
CA GLU A 209 43.42 17.02 -22.51
C GLU A 209 43.39 18.33 -21.71
N ARG A 210 44.23 18.47 -20.68
CA ARG A 210 44.30 19.71 -19.86
C ARG A 210 45.42 20.67 -20.27
N GLY A 211 45.89 20.55 -21.52
CA GLY A 211 47.03 21.31 -22.03
C GLY A 211 46.77 21.92 -23.40
N LYS A 212 45.73 22.75 -23.54
CA LYS A 212 45.58 23.80 -24.57
C LYS A 212 44.26 24.55 -24.38
N THR A 213 44.22 25.43 -23.38
CA THR A 213 43.43 26.67 -23.34
C THR A 213 43.54 27.27 -21.94
N LEU A 214 44.63 27.99 -21.69
CA LEU A 214 44.74 28.89 -20.55
C LEU A 214 44.24 30.26 -21.00
N ALA A 215 43.06 30.66 -20.52
CA ALA A 215 42.70 32.05 -20.14
C ALA A 215 41.18 32.24 -20.18
N LYS A 216 40.52 32.00 -19.04
CA LYS A 216 39.62 32.96 -18.39
C LYS A 216 39.12 32.37 -17.08
N GLY A 217 39.13 33.20 -16.04
CA GLY A 217 38.87 32.81 -14.66
C GLY A 217 37.58 32.03 -14.51
N SER A 218 37.68 30.93 -13.77
CA SER A 218 36.53 30.28 -13.17
C SER A 218 36.83 30.19 -11.69
N GLU A 219 36.02 30.88 -10.90
CA GLU A 219 35.88 30.65 -9.48
C GLU A 219 35.67 29.15 -9.29
N GLU A 220 36.48 28.53 -8.44
CA GLU A 220 36.28 27.17 -7.95
C GLU A 220 34.98 27.17 -7.14
N SER A 221 33.85 26.98 -7.82
CA SER A 221 32.63 26.56 -7.16
C SER A 221 32.88 25.14 -6.67
N HIS A 222 33.23 24.99 -5.40
CA HIS A 222 32.98 23.77 -4.65
C HIS A 222 31.49 23.43 -4.82
N GLN A 223 31.18 22.60 -5.82
CA GLN A 223 29.86 22.01 -5.96
C GLN A 223 29.74 20.97 -4.85
N GLN A 224 29.28 21.45 -3.70
CA GLN A 224 28.56 20.63 -2.74
C GLN A 224 27.58 19.73 -3.50
N PRO A 225 27.44 18.45 -3.09
CA PRO A 225 26.48 17.56 -3.72
C PRO A 225 25.12 18.25 -3.64
N ARG A 226 24.50 18.49 -4.80
CA ARG A 226 23.20 19.16 -4.89
C ARG A 226 22.24 18.51 -3.89
N ASP A 227 21.76 19.29 -2.94
CA ASP A 227 20.63 19.01 -2.04
C ASP A 227 19.28 18.85 -2.78
N GLY A 228 19.32 18.48 -4.06
CA GLY A 228 18.17 18.34 -4.93
C GLY A 228 17.87 16.87 -5.20
N VAL A 229 16.70 16.44 -4.75
CA VAL A 229 15.97 15.19 -5.10
C VAL A 229 15.99 14.16 -3.97
N GLU A 230 15.39 14.53 -2.84
CA GLU A 230 14.67 13.62 -1.96
C GLU A 230 13.40 13.10 -2.67
N GLU A 231 13.50 12.14 -3.59
CA GLU A 231 12.33 11.31 -3.95
C GLU A 231 12.09 10.29 -2.84
N ILE A 232 11.60 10.78 -1.69
CA ILE A 232 11.48 9.98 -0.46
C ILE A 232 10.12 9.30 -0.43
N VAL A 233 10.11 8.00 -0.71
CA VAL A 233 9.06 7.08 -0.25
C VAL A 233 8.88 7.31 1.26
N ALA A 234 7.64 7.41 1.73
CA ALA A 234 7.30 7.67 3.13
C ALA A 234 8.00 6.68 4.09
N THR A 235 8.27 7.11 5.33
CA THR A 235 8.89 6.20 6.32
C THR A 235 7.97 5.00 6.58
N PRO A 236 8.52 3.79 6.84
CA PRO A 236 7.70 2.61 7.16
C PRO A 236 6.77 2.87 8.34
N ALA A 237 7.25 3.61 9.34
CA ALA A 237 6.45 4.04 10.48
C ALA A 237 5.28 4.95 10.07
N LEU A 238 5.48 5.91 9.16
CA LEU A 238 4.42 6.80 8.69
C LEU A 238 3.35 6.04 7.91
N VAL A 239 3.74 5.08 7.06
CA VAL A 239 2.79 4.25 6.30
C VAL A 239 2.03 3.29 7.22
N ALA A 240 2.69 2.72 8.22
CA ALA A 240 2.01 1.92 9.24
C ALA A 240 1.03 2.77 10.05
N ALA A 241 1.44 3.99 10.42
CA ALA A 241 0.62 4.93 11.16
C ALA A 241 -0.62 5.36 10.40
N SER A 242 -0.47 5.68 9.12
CA SER A 242 -1.56 6.18 8.28
C SER A 242 -2.68 5.16 8.11
N TYR A 243 -2.39 3.85 8.23
CA TYR A 243 -3.39 2.79 8.27
C TYR A 243 -3.84 2.45 9.70
N PHE A 244 -2.89 2.11 10.57
CA PHE A 244 -3.17 1.50 11.86
C PHE A 244 -3.65 2.49 12.92
N LEU A 245 -3.32 3.78 12.81
CA LEU A 245 -3.86 4.82 13.70
C LEU A 245 -4.99 5.61 13.03
N HIS A 246 -5.44 5.18 11.85
CA HIS A 246 -6.51 5.86 11.14
C HIS A 246 -7.84 5.73 11.90
N PRO A 247 -8.57 6.82 12.18
CA PRO A 247 -9.84 6.75 12.92
C PRO A 247 -10.87 5.81 12.27
N MET A 248 -10.90 5.77 10.93
CA MET A 248 -11.81 4.89 10.18
C MET A 248 -11.50 3.40 10.34
N THR A 249 -10.22 2.98 10.41
CA THR A 249 -9.86 1.57 10.61
C THR A 249 -10.13 1.14 12.04
N ILE A 250 -9.90 2.04 13.00
CA ILE A 250 -10.29 1.84 14.40
C ILE A 250 -11.80 1.66 14.51
N GLY A 251 -12.59 2.54 13.89
CA GLY A 251 -14.05 2.42 13.83
C GLY A 251 -14.52 1.10 13.20
N ALA A 252 -13.90 0.69 12.10
CA ALA A 252 -14.18 -0.60 11.44
C ALA A 252 -14.02 -1.80 12.39
N ILE A 253 -12.91 -1.89 13.10
CA ILE A 253 -12.69 -3.01 14.02
C ILE A 253 -13.63 -2.93 15.24
N LEU A 254 -13.94 -1.72 15.73
CA LEU A 254 -14.91 -1.56 16.83
C LEU A 254 -16.32 -2.04 16.46
N SER A 255 -16.69 -2.02 15.18
CA SER A 255 -17.94 -2.64 14.70
C SER A 255 -17.85 -4.17 14.50
N LEU A 256 -16.73 -4.78 14.89
CA LEU A 256 -16.46 -6.22 14.75
C LEU A 256 -16.56 -6.72 13.29
N THR A 257 -16.20 -5.90 12.30
CA THR A 257 -16.22 -6.33 10.89
C THR A 257 -15.00 -7.18 10.52
N ILE A 258 -15.20 -8.24 9.74
CA ILE A 258 -14.09 -9.00 9.13
C ILE A 258 -13.67 -8.47 7.76
N HIS A 259 -14.26 -7.37 7.29
CA HIS A 259 -13.98 -6.78 5.99
C HIS A 259 -12.51 -6.34 5.80
N THR A 260 -11.72 -6.23 6.87
CA THR A 260 -10.28 -5.94 6.79
C THR A 260 -9.41 -7.14 6.37
N LEU A 261 -9.96 -8.36 6.36
CA LEU A 261 -9.21 -9.57 6.00
C LEU A 261 -8.68 -9.56 4.55
N PRO A 262 -9.48 -9.24 3.51
CA PRO A 262 -8.96 -9.02 2.15
C PRO A 262 -7.86 -7.95 2.08
N LEU A 263 -7.98 -6.87 2.86
CA LEU A 263 -6.99 -5.79 2.89
C LEU A 263 -5.63 -6.27 3.41
N ALA A 264 -5.63 -7.12 4.43
CA ALA A 264 -4.42 -7.76 4.94
C ALA A 264 -3.75 -8.65 3.88
N PHE A 265 -4.53 -9.38 3.07
CA PHE A 265 -3.99 -10.18 1.97
C PHE A 265 -3.46 -9.32 0.81
N PHE A 266 -4.15 -8.23 0.44
CA PHE A 266 -3.64 -7.28 -0.55
C PHE A 266 -2.32 -6.66 -0.11
N ALA A 267 -2.22 -6.21 1.15
CA ALA A 267 -0.98 -5.66 1.71
C ALA A 267 0.14 -6.71 1.75
N SER A 268 -0.17 -7.95 2.16
CA SER A 268 0.80 -9.04 2.24
C SER A 268 1.32 -9.46 0.87
N ALA A 269 0.43 -9.53 -0.14
CA ALA A 269 0.81 -9.81 -1.51
C ALA A 269 1.74 -8.72 -2.08
N LEU A 270 1.44 -7.45 -1.79
CA LEU A 270 2.27 -6.29 -2.16
C LEU A 270 3.64 -6.34 -1.46
N ALA A 271 3.67 -6.53 -0.14
CA ALA A 271 4.89 -6.61 0.67
C ALA A 271 5.82 -7.75 0.24
N CYS A 272 5.23 -8.89 -0.13
CA CYS A 272 5.98 -10.03 -0.65
C CYS A 272 6.48 -9.77 -2.09
N ALA A 273 5.71 -9.03 -2.89
CA ALA A 273 6.14 -8.62 -4.23
C ALA A 273 7.27 -7.59 -4.20
N THR A 274 7.35 -6.78 -3.14
CA THR A 274 8.45 -5.83 -2.92
C THR A 274 9.70 -6.45 -2.30
N ARG A 275 9.76 -7.76 -2.08
CA ARG A 275 10.95 -8.38 -1.50
C ARG A 275 11.66 -9.23 -2.54
N ALA A 276 12.98 -9.03 -2.63
CA ALA A 276 13.83 -9.90 -3.43
C ALA A 276 13.97 -11.26 -2.73
N GLY A 277 13.60 -12.34 -3.41
CA GLY A 277 13.74 -13.70 -2.88
C GLY A 277 12.88 -14.72 -3.61
N TRP A 278 13.25 -15.99 -3.55
CA TRP A 278 12.38 -17.05 -4.07
C TRP A 278 11.13 -17.22 -3.20
N LEU A 279 11.31 -17.38 -1.89
CA LEU A 279 10.20 -17.61 -0.95
C LEU A 279 9.18 -16.46 -0.99
N SER A 280 9.66 -15.21 -1.01
CA SER A 280 8.78 -14.04 -1.09
C SER A 280 7.92 -14.01 -2.35
N ARG A 281 8.46 -14.45 -3.50
CA ARG A 281 7.68 -14.52 -4.74
C ARG A 281 6.56 -15.57 -4.65
N TRP A 282 6.84 -16.73 -4.07
CA TRP A 282 5.80 -17.75 -3.81
C TRP A 282 4.76 -17.26 -2.83
N LEU A 283 5.17 -16.63 -1.74
CA LEU A 283 4.26 -16.04 -0.77
C LEU A 283 3.37 -14.96 -1.41
N SER A 284 3.89 -14.14 -2.32
CA SER A 284 3.09 -13.16 -3.05
C SER A 284 1.98 -13.83 -3.88
N VAL A 285 2.28 -14.95 -4.56
CA VAL A 285 1.26 -15.73 -5.31
C VAL A 285 0.24 -16.37 -4.36
N VAL A 286 0.69 -16.91 -3.22
CA VAL A 286 -0.19 -17.49 -2.20
C VAL A 286 -1.14 -16.43 -1.61
N PHE A 287 -0.63 -15.26 -1.22
CA PHE A 287 -1.46 -14.17 -0.71
C PHE A 287 -2.37 -13.59 -1.78
N PHE A 288 -1.94 -13.55 -3.04
CA PHE A 288 -2.82 -13.23 -4.16
C PHE A 288 -3.96 -14.25 -4.27
N GLY A 289 -3.68 -15.55 -4.17
CA GLY A 289 -4.73 -16.57 -4.18
C GLY A 289 -5.68 -16.50 -2.97
N PHE A 290 -5.20 -16.16 -1.77
CA PHE A 290 -6.07 -15.83 -0.63
C PHE A 290 -6.93 -14.60 -0.89
N SER A 291 -6.38 -13.60 -1.58
CA SER A 291 -7.12 -12.40 -1.98
C SER A 291 -8.23 -12.73 -2.99
N LEU A 292 -8.03 -13.70 -3.89
CA LEU A 292 -9.08 -14.18 -4.79
C LEU A 292 -10.16 -14.98 -4.05
N TYR A 293 -9.76 -15.71 -3.01
CA TYR A 293 -10.66 -16.55 -2.23
C TYR A 293 -11.57 -15.74 -1.29
N VAL A 294 -11.03 -14.76 -0.56
CA VAL A 294 -11.79 -13.96 0.42
C VAL A 294 -12.21 -12.59 -0.13
N GLY A 295 -11.41 -12.01 -1.01
CA GLY A 295 -11.63 -10.67 -1.53
C GLY A 295 -12.69 -10.57 -2.62
N PRO A 296 -12.99 -9.34 -3.07
CA PRO A 296 -14.00 -9.10 -4.09
C PRO A 296 -13.50 -9.55 -5.48
N PRO A 297 -14.38 -9.68 -6.51
CA PRO A 297 -13.98 -10.09 -7.87
C PRO A 297 -12.86 -9.22 -8.48
N GLN A 298 -12.79 -7.96 -8.08
CA GLN A 298 -11.78 -6.97 -8.45
C GLN A 298 -10.35 -7.38 -8.02
N ALA A 299 -10.20 -8.33 -7.10
CA ALA A 299 -8.90 -8.90 -6.74
C ALA A 299 -8.16 -9.48 -7.96
N LEU A 300 -8.89 -9.97 -8.98
CA LEU A 300 -8.31 -10.49 -10.23
C LEU A 300 -7.45 -9.45 -10.98
N LEU A 301 -7.72 -8.15 -10.80
CA LEU A 301 -6.95 -7.06 -11.40
C LEU A 301 -5.48 -7.08 -10.96
N LEU A 302 -5.18 -7.67 -9.80
CA LEU A 302 -3.85 -7.65 -9.21
C LEU A 302 -2.85 -8.58 -9.90
N ALA A 303 -3.30 -9.50 -10.77
CA ALA A 303 -2.41 -10.48 -11.39
C ALA A 303 -1.28 -9.82 -12.20
N LEU A 304 -1.64 -8.89 -13.09
CA LEU A 304 -0.68 -8.17 -13.93
C LEU A 304 0.27 -7.23 -13.15
N PRO A 305 -0.20 -6.34 -12.26
CA PRO A 305 0.70 -5.47 -11.49
C PRO A 305 1.63 -6.25 -10.55
N LEU A 306 1.15 -7.30 -9.88
CA LEU A 306 2.01 -8.13 -9.03
C LEU A 306 3.08 -8.84 -9.87
N ALA A 307 2.72 -9.43 -11.00
CA ALA A 307 3.68 -10.09 -11.88
C ALA A 307 4.74 -9.12 -12.41
N HIS A 308 4.32 -7.91 -12.76
CA HIS A 308 5.22 -6.85 -13.21
C HIS A 308 6.16 -6.39 -12.09
N LEU A 309 5.65 -6.17 -10.88
CA LEU A 309 6.45 -5.79 -9.73
C LEU A 309 7.46 -6.89 -9.36
N LEU A 310 7.03 -8.14 -9.26
CA LEU A 310 7.89 -9.30 -8.99
C LEU A 310 9.00 -9.42 -10.03
N HIS A 311 8.68 -9.19 -11.31
CA HIS A 311 9.67 -9.19 -12.37
C HIS A 311 10.66 -8.05 -12.21
N ALA A 312 10.17 -6.83 -12.00
CA ALA A 312 11.00 -5.65 -11.90
C ALA A 312 11.97 -5.72 -10.72
N VAL A 313 11.53 -6.24 -9.59
CA VAL A 313 12.37 -6.48 -8.40
C VAL A 313 13.42 -7.56 -8.70
N ARG A 314 13.03 -8.65 -9.38
CA ARG A 314 13.96 -9.73 -9.76
C ARG A 314 15.05 -9.26 -10.72
N THR A 315 14.72 -8.44 -11.72
CA THR A 315 15.67 -7.98 -12.74
C THR A 315 16.35 -6.67 -12.37
N GLN A 316 16.06 -6.12 -11.19
CA GLN A 316 16.53 -4.80 -10.78
C GLN A 316 16.25 -3.74 -11.86
N THR A 317 15.04 -3.76 -12.45
CA THR A 317 14.59 -2.75 -13.41
C THR A 317 13.72 -1.66 -12.79
N VAL A 318 13.30 -1.81 -11.52
CA VAL A 318 12.70 -0.75 -10.65
C VAL A 318 13.57 0.51 -10.53
N GLN A 319 14.77 0.36 -11.06
CA GLN A 319 16.01 0.98 -10.70
C GLN A 319 16.38 1.95 -11.85
N ARG A 320 16.19 1.62 -13.14
CA ARG A 320 16.74 2.42 -14.27
C ARG A 320 15.94 3.69 -14.65
N LEU A 321 16.53 4.86 -14.38
CA LEU A 321 16.03 6.20 -14.75
C LEU A 321 16.14 6.53 -16.25
N ASP A 322 17.19 6.05 -16.93
CA ASP A 322 17.50 6.35 -18.34
C ASP A 322 16.42 5.89 -19.34
N LEU A 323 15.48 5.07 -18.88
CA LEU A 323 14.42 4.47 -19.68
C LEU A 323 13.03 5.05 -19.36
N LEU A 324 12.96 6.13 -18.57
CA LEU A 324 11.69 6.75 -18.17
C LEU A 324 10.97 7.49 -19.31
N GLU A 325 11.72 7.99 -20.30
CA GLU A 325 11.16 8.73 -21.44
C GLU A 325 10.84 7.84 -22.65
N VAL A 326 11.38 6.60 -22.68
CA VAL A 326 11.17 5.66 -23.79
C VAL A 326 10.00 4.73 -23.48
N LEU A 327 8.95 4.83 -24.30
CA LEU A 327 7.81 3.90 -24.24
C LEU A 327 8.29 2.45 -24.33
N PRO A 328 7.72 1.53 -23.54
CA PRO A 328 8.11 0.12 -23.56
C PRO A 328 7.88 -0.48 -24.95
N SER A 329 8.83 -1.29 -25.42
CA SER A 329 8.69 -1.97 -26.70
C SER A 329 7.57 -3.01 -26.61
N PRO A 330 6.62 -3.06 -27.56
CA PRO A 330 5.50 -3.98 -27.49
C PRO A 330 5.96 -5.45 -27.47
N LYS A 331 6.98 -5.79 -28.27
CA LYS A 331 7.49 -7.17 -28.37
C LYS A 331 8.46 -7.56 -27.24
N LYS A 332 9.29 -6.63 -26.78
CA LYS A 332 10.36 -6.95 -25.81
C LYS A 332 9.92 -6.77 -24.36
N ASP A 333 8.98 -5.86 -24.09
CA ASP A 333 8.61 -5.44 -22.74
C ASP A 333 7.15 -5.79 -22.41
N ILE A 334 6.21 -5.33 -23.24
CA ILE A 334 4.77 -5.45 -22.97
C ILE A 334 4.31 -6.92 -23.07
N LEU A 335 4.60 -7.60 -24.18
CA LEU A 335 4.15 -8.98 -24.40
C LEU A 335 4.69 -9.96 -23.35
N PRO A 336 6.00 -9.96 -22.98
CA PRO A 336 6.49 -10.79 -21.88
C PRO A 336 5.91 -10.41 -20.52
N GLY A 337 5.66 -9.12 -20.28
CA GLY A 337 4.98 -8.65 -19.06
C GLY A 337 3.56 -9.21 -18.94
N LEU A 338 2.78 -9.14 -20.02
CA LEU A 338 1.43 -9.70 -20.09
C LEU A 338 1.44 -11.21 -19.88
N LEU A 339 2.37 -11.94 -20.51
CA LEU A 339 2.50 -13.39 -20.32
C LEU A 339 2.78 -13.76 -18.87
N ARG A 340 3.66 -13.01 -18.18
CA ARG A 340 3.91 -13.22 -16.74
C ARG A 340 2.68 -12.93 -15.90
N GLY A 341 1.92 -11.88 -16.24
CA GLY A 341 0.63 -11.57 -15.62
C GLY A 341 -0.35 -12.73 -15.76
N THR A 342 -0.47 -13.30 -16.96
CA THR A 342 -1.30 -14.48 -17.23
C THR A 342 -0.85 -15.71 -16.44
N LEU A 343 0.46 -15.96 -16.35
CA LEU A 343 0.98 -17.07 -15.54
C LEU A 343 0.67 -16.89 -14.05
N LEU A 344 0.82 -15.68 -13.51
CA LEU A 344 0.50 -15.38 -12.12
C LEU A 344 -1.01 -15.50 -11.85
N PHE A 345 -1.84 -15.06 -12.81
CA PHE A 345 -3.28 -15.23 -12.77
C PHE A 345 -3.66 -16.70 -12.61
N PHE A 346 -3.16 -17.58 -13.48
CA PHE A 346 -3.47 -19.02 -13.40
C PHE A 346 -2.90 -19.67 -12.15
N ALA A 347 -1.71 -19.28 -11.69
CA ALA A 347 -1.14 -19.80 -10.44
C ALA A 347 -1.98 -19.40 -9.21
N GLY A 348 -2.40 -18.14 -9.13
CA GLY A 348 -3.29 -17.66 -8.06
C GLY A 348 -4.66 -18.31 -8.13
N LEU A 349 -5.23 -18.48 -9.33
CA LEU A 349 -6.50 -19.15 -9.54
C LEU A 349 -6.43 -20.63 -9.13
N ALA A 350 -5.36 -21.34 -9.48
CA ALA A 350 -5.15 -22.73 -9.07
C ALA A 350 -5.10 -22.87 -7.54
N PHE A 351 -4.41 -21.95 -6.86
CA PHE A 351 -4.40 -21.92 -5.39
C PHE A 351 -5.78 -21.58 -4.79
N CYS A 352 -6.51 -20.64 -5.38
CA CYS A 352 -7.88 -20.31 -4.97
C CYS A 352 -8.81 -21.52 -5.13
N VAL A 353 -8.71 -22.27 -6.23
CA VAL A 353 -9.46 -23.52 -6.44
C VAL A 353 -9.10 -24.55 -5.39
N LEU A 354 -7.81 -24.70 -5.04
CA LEU A 354 -7.38 -25.58 -3.96
C LEU A 354 -8.04 -25.21 -2.62
N LEU A 355 -8.15 -23.91 -2.31
CA LEU A 355 -8.85 -23.43 -1.11
C LEU A 355 -10.34 -23.76 -1.13
N HIS A 356 -11.02 -23.65 -2.27
CA HIS A 356 -12.43 -24.05 -2.40
C HIS A 356 -12.61 -25.57 -2.28
N VAL A 357 -11.70 -26.37 -2.82
CA VAL A 357 -11.69 -27.83 -2.64
C VAL A 357 -11.51 -28.18 -1.16
N ALA A 358 -10.55 -27.55 -0.49
CA ALA A 358 -10.35 -27.72 0.95
C ALA A 358 -11.58 -27.25 1.76
N SER A 359 -12.22 -26.16 1.37
CA SER A 359 -13.45 -25.64 1.97
C SER A 359 -14.60 -26.64 1.89
N TYR A 360 -14.78 -27.25 0.71
CA TYR A 360 -15.82 -28.25 0.49
C TYR A 360 -15.59 -29.47 1.39
N PHE A 361 -14.38 -30.04 1.40
CA PHE A 361 -14.09 -31.20 2.25
C PHE A 361 -14.18 -30.87 3.75
N ALA A 362 -13.69 -29.70 4.16
CA ALA A 362 -13.78 -29.26 5.54
C ALA A 362 -15.25 -29.11 5.96
N LEU A 363 -16.08 -28.42 5.17
CA LEU A 363 -17.49 -28.24 5.47
C LEU A 363 -18.29 -29.55 5.41
N ARG A 364 -17.95 -30.47 4.49
CA ARG A 364 -18.57 -31.80 4.38
C ARG A 364 -18.40 -32.65 5.64
N ALA A 365 -17.34 -32.43 6.40
CA ALA A 365 -17.12 -33.06 7.69
C ALA A 365 -18.06 -32.54 8.79
N TYR A 366 -18.65 -31.34 8.61
CA TYR A 366 -19.55 -30.70 9.59
C TYR A 366 -21.03 -30.69 9.17
N THR A 367 -21.33 -30.69 7.87
CA THR A 367 -22.70 -30.57 7.35
C THR A 367 -22.91 -31.44 6.12
N ALA A 368 -24.13 -31.95 5.93
CA ALA A 368 -24.48 -32.76 4.76
C ALA A 368 -24.45 -31.93 3.46
N ASP A 369 -25.04 -30.74 3.49
CA ASP A 369 -25.24 -29.85 2.33
C ASP A 369 -24.06 -28.88 2.15
N ALA A 370 -22.86 -29.44 2.06
CA ALA A 370 -21.62 -28.67 1.97
C ALA A 370 -21.40 -27.98 0.61
N ALA A 371 -22.27 -28.16 -0.39
CA ALA A 371 -22.17 -27.47 -1.68
C ALA A 371 -22.84 -26.09 -1.67
N ASP A 372 -23.81 -25.88 -0.79
CA ASP A 372 -24.66 -24.68 -0.73
C ASP A 372 -23.87 -23.38 -0.47
N TYR A 373 -22.68 -23.50 0.15
CA TYR A 373 -21.84 -22.33 0.37
C TYR A 373 -21.43 -21.67 -0.94
N LEU A 374 -21.24 -22.41 -2.04
CA LEU A 374 -20.81 -21.83 -3.31
C LEU A 374 -21.83 -20.82 -3.84
N ASP A 375 -23.12 -21.11 -3.68
CA ASP A 375 -24.18 -20.18 -4.07
C ASP A 375 -24.21 -18.96 -3.13
N SER A 376 -24.08 -19.19 -1.83
CA SER A 376 -24.14 -18.15 -0.80
C SER A 376 -22.93 -17.23 -0.76
N THR A 377 -21.75 -17.70 -1.18
CA THR A 377 -20.51 -16.92 -1.15
C THR A 377 -20.06 -16.49 -2.55
N VAL A 378 -19.70 -17.43 -3.42
CA VAL A 378 -19.11 -17.14 -4.74
C VAL A 378 -20.17 -16.56 -5.69
N VAL A 379 -21.27 -17.28 -5.91
CA VAL A 379 -22.32 -16.83 -6.84
C VAL A 379 -22.97 -15.54 -6.33
N SER A 380 -23.21 -15.45 -5.02
CA SER A 380 -23.73 -14.24 -4.37
C SER A 380 -22.84 -13.02 -4.59
N MET A 381 -21.52 -13.17 -4.44
CA MET A 381 -20.56 -12.09 -4.62
C MET A 381 -20.46 -11.64 -6.08
N TRP A 382 -20.27 -12.58 -7.01
CA TRP A 382 -20.18 -12.28 -8.45
C TRP A 382 -21.49 -11.73 -9.00
N GLY A 383 -22.61 -12.30 -8.55
CA GLY A 383 -23.95 -11.88 -8.90
C GLY A 383 -24.43 -10.64 -8.17
N VAL A 384 -23.65 -10.05 -7.24
CA VAL A 384 -24.00 -8.87 -6.44
C VAL A 384 -25.39 -9.02 -5.80
N ARG A 385 -25.61 -10.14 -5.09
CA ARG A 385 -26.88 -10.40 -4.40
C ARG A 385 -27.00 -9.65 -3.07
N ASP A 386 -25.91 -9.04 -2.57
CA ASP A 386 -25.95 -8.12 -1.43
C ASP A 386 -26.30 -6.72 -1.93
N LEU A 387 -27.47 -6.24 -1.56
CA LEU A 387 -27.92 -4.88 -1.87
C LEU A 387 -28.10 -4.06 -0.58
N GLY A 388 -27.51 -4.52 0.52
CA GLY A 388 -27.43 -3.72 1.74
C GLY A 388 -26.71 -2.39 1.48
N PRO A 389 -27.18 -1.29 2.08
CA PRO A 389 -26.54 0.01 1.91
C PRO A 389 -25.08 -0.07 2.34
N ASN A 390 -24.20 0.52 1.55
CA ASN A 390 -22.78 0.64 1.84
C ASN A 390 -22.19 1.86 1.09
N LEU A 391 -20.87 2.05 1.13
CA LEU A 391 -20.22 3.14 0.41
C LEU A 391 -19.97 2.84 -1.08
N GLY A 392 -20.20 1.62 -1.54
CA GLY A 392 -20.02 1.15 -2.92
C GLY A 392 -21.19 1.49 -3.86
N ILE A 393 -20.88 1.74 -5.14
CA ILE A 393 -21.86 2.24 -6.13
C ILE A 393 -22.95 1.23 -6.55
N PHE A 394 -22.84 -0.02 -6.11
CA PHE A 394 -23.63 -1.13 -6.63
C PHE A 394 -25.04 -1.20 -6.02
N TRP A 395 -25.15 -1.18 -4.68
CA TRP A 395 -26.38 -1.58 -3.98
C TRP A 395 -27.63 -0.82 -4.46
N TYR A 396 -27.54 0.50 -4.61
CA TYR A 396 -28.68 1.32 -4.99
C TYR A 396 -29.06 1.14 -6.47
N ILE A 397 -28.08 1.15 -7.38
CA ILE A 397 -28.34 0.97 -8.82
C ILE A 397 -28.96 -0.41 -9.08
N PHE A 398 -28.42 -1.46 -8.45
CA PHE A 398 -28.97 -2.80 -8.58
C PHE A 398 -30.32 -3.01 -7.88
N SER A 399 -30.69 -2.13 -6.93
CA SER A 399 -32.06 -2.10 -6.39
C SER A 399 -33.09 -1.50 -7.35
N LEU A 400 -32.66 -0.69 -8.32
CA LEU A 400 -33.53 -0.01 -9.29
C LEU A 400 -33.62 -0.73 -10.63
N ILE A 401 -32.65 -1.60 -10.96
CA ILE A 401 -32.60 -2.30 -12.23
C ILE A 401 -33.66 -3.40 -12.29
N PHE A 402 -34.41 -3.44 -13.39
CA PHE A 402 -35.32 -4.55 -13.66
C PHE A 402 -34.56 -5.87 -13.82
N GLU A 403 -35.09 -6.94 -13.24
CA GLU A 403 -34.47 -8.28 -13.22
C GLU A 403 -34.03 -8.76 -14.61
N ARG A 404 -34.84 -8.50 -15.64
CA ARG A 404 -34.54 -8.87 -17.04
C ARG A 404 -33.19 -8.33 -17.54
N TYR A 405 -32.76 -7.16 -17.06
CA TYR A 405 -31.52 -6.52 -17.48
C TYR A 405 -30.38 -6.69 -16.47
N ARG A 406 -30.66 -7.30 -15.31
CA ARG A 406 -29.71 -7.40 -14.20
C ARG A 406 -28.36 -7.99 -14.60
N LEU A 407 -28.36 -9.09 -15.35
CA LEU A 407 -27.12 -9.74 -15.80
C LEU A 407 -26.24 -8.82 -16.67
N LEU A 408 -26.84 -8.04 -17.57
CA LEU A 408 -26.11 -7.07 -18.40
C LEU A 408 -25.38 -6.04 -17.52
N PHE A 409 -26.09 -5.49 -16.54
CA PHE A 409 -25.50 -4.51 -15.63
C PHE A 409 -24.44 -5.13 -14.71
N VAL A 410 -24.62 -6.36 -14.21
CA VAL A 410 -23.58 -7.07 -13.45
C VAL A 410 -22.31 -7.19 -14.30
N MET A 411 -22.42 -7.61 -15.56
CA MET A 411 -21.26 -7.73 -16.46
C MET A 411 -20.56 -6.38 -16.69
N ILE A 412 -21.31 -5.29 -16.89
CA ILE A 412 -20.73 -3.96 -17.10
C ILE A 412 -20.06 -3.44 -15.81
N PHE A 413 -20.76 -3.50 -14.67
CA PHE A 413 -20.26 -2.97 -13.40
C PHE A 413 -19.11 -3.80 -12.83
N GLN A 414 -19.06 -5.12 -13.02
CA GLN A 414 -17.88 -5.89 -12.65
C GLN A 414 -16.75 -5.71 -13.69
N GLY A 415 -17.09 -5.67 -14.99
CA GLY A 415 -16.14 -5.71 -16.09
C GLY A 415 -15.40 -4.39 -16.39
N HIS A 416 -16.00 -3.23 -16.14
CA HIS A 416 -15.43 -1.94 -16.59
C HIS A 416 -14.04 -1.65 -16.02
N CYS A 417 -13.77 -2.06 -14.77
CA CYS A 417 -12.48 -1.82 -14.12
C CYS A 417 -11.32 -2.59 -14.79
N PHE A 418 -11.59 -3.73 -15.43
CA PHE A 418 -10.59 -4.52 -16.15
C PHE A 418 -10.05 -3.79 -17.39
N ILE A 419 -10.84 -2.90 -17.99
CA ILE A 419 -10.43 -2.11 -19.17
C ILE A 419 -9.28 -1.15 -18.80
N LEU A 420 -9.21 -0.71 -17.54
CA LEU A 420 -8.21 0.26 -17.07
C LEU A 420 -6.81 -0.35 -16.89
N VAL A 421 -6.72 -1.67 -16.69
CA VAL A 421 -5.49 -2.36 -16.27
C VAL A 421 -4.39 -2.27 -17.32
N VAL A 422 -4.69 -2.61 -18.59
CA VAL A 422 -3.68 -2.65 -19.66
C VAL A 422 -3.19 -1.25 -20.06
N PRO A 423 -4.04 -0.22 -20.26
CA PRO A 423 -3.57 1.13 -20.53
C PRO A 423 -2.68 1.68 -19.40
N LEU A 424 -3.05 1.45 -18.14
CA LEU A 424 -2.25 1.85 -16.98
C LEU A 424 -0.92 1.08 -16.93
N PHE A 425 -0.92 -0.21 -17.25
CA PHE A 425 0.31 -1.00 -17.35
C PHE A 425 1.30 -0.42 -18.35
N VAL A 426 0.83 -0.05 -19.55
CA VAL A 426 1.69 0.57 -20.57
C VAL A 426 2.20 1.93 -20.10
N ARG A 427 1.31 2.76 -19.52
CA ARG A 427 1.64 4.12 -19.12
C ARG A 427 2.55 4.20 -17.89
N MET A 428 2.40 3.26 -16.95
CA MET A 428 3.12 3.18 -15.68
C MET A 428 4.13 2.03 -15.65
N PHE A 429 4.52 1.50 -16.81
CA PHE A 429 5.43 0.36 -16.94
C PHE A 429 6.73 0.55 -16.15
N ARG A 430 7.24 1.78 -16.07
CA ARG A 430 8.48 2.08 -15.34
C ARG A 430 8.28 2.33 -13.84
N TYR A 431 7.04 2.40 -13.37
CA TYR A 431 6.68 2.61 -11.98
C TYR A 431 5.91 1.40 -11.42
N PRO A 432 6.53 0.21 -11.34
CA PRO A 432 5.83 -1.03 -11.02
C PRO A 432 5.13 -1.00 -9.65
N LEU A 433 5.75 -0.38 -8.64
CA LEU A 433 5.14 -0.23 -7.32
C LEU A 433 3.91 0.69 -7.37
N ALA A 434 4.04 1.84 -8.02
CA ALA A 434 2.94 2.80 -8.14
C ALA A 434 1.77 2.24 -8.95
N TYR A 435 2.08 1.49 -10.02
CA TYR A 435 1.09 0.77 -10.81
C TYR A 435 0.33 -0.24 -9.93
N CYS A 436 1.04 -1.01 -9.10
CA CYS A 436 0.40 -1.93 -8.17
C CYS A 436 -0.49 -1.22 -7.14
N GLN A 437 -0.02 -0.12 -6.55
CA GLN A 437 -0.80 0.68 -5.59
C GLN A 437 -2.09 1.23 -6.21
N VAL A 438 -2.02 1.75 -7.45
CA VAL A 438 -3.19 2.28 -8.16
C VAL A 438 -4.17 1.19 -8.55
N VAL A 439 -3.70 0.03 -9.02
CA VAL A 439 -4.62 -1.06 -9.36
C VAL A 439 -5.31 -1.61 -8.10
N ILE A 440 -4.63 -1.69 -6.95
CA ILE A 440 -5.28 -1.99 -5.67
C ILE A 440 -6.33 -0.91 -5.33
N ALA A 441 -5.98 0.38 -5.46
CA ALA A 441 -6.92 1.48 -5.19
C ALA A 441 -8.16 1.43 -6.10
N ILE A 442 -8.00 1.14 -7.39
CA ILE A 442 -9.09 0.97 -8.36
C ILE A 442 -9.92 -0.28 -8.01
N ALA A 443 -9.26 -1.38 -7.63
CA ALA A 443 -9.95 -2.61 -7.22
C ALA A 443 -10.85 -2.37 -6.01
N LEU A 444 -10.37 -1.60 -5.03
CA LEU A 444 -11.15 -1.19 -3.88
C LEU A 444 -12.29 -0.26 -4.31
N LEU A 445 -12.01 0.86 -4.99
CA LEU A 445 -13.02 1.86 -5.36
C LEU A 445 -14.25 1.26 -6.06
N PHE A 446 -14.01 0.28 -6.95
CA PHE A 446 -15.05 -0.36 -7.75
C PHE A 446 -15.54 -1.70 -7.20
N GLN A 447 -15.22 -2.07 -5.95
CA GLN A 447 -15.78 -3.27 -5.33
C GLN A 447 -17.25 -3.06 -4.91
N PRO A 448 -18.10 -4.11 -4.91
CA PRO A 448 -19.52 -3.98 -4.55
C PRO A 448 -19.79 -3.57 -3.10
N SER A 449 -18.91 -3.98 -2.18
CA SER A 449 -19.07 -3.81 -0.72
C SER A 449 -18.05 -2.82 -0.15
N PHE A 450 -17.84 -1.69 -0.83
CA PHE A 450 -16.89 -0.68 -0.39
C PHE A 450 -17.30 -0.04 0.95
N CYS A 451 -16.36 0.08 1.88
CA CYS A 451 -16.54 0.57 3.25
C CYS A 451 -15.46 1.59 3.66
N ILE A 452 -15.59 2.19 4.86
CA ILE A 452 -14.60 3.19 5.32
C ILE A 452 -13.19 2.62 5.52
N SER A 453 -13.04 1.35 5.88
CA SER A 453 -11.72 0.71 6.01
C SER A 453 -11.01 0.61 4.66
N ASP A 454 -11.75 0.35 3.57
CA ASP A 454 -11.22 0.37 2.21
C ASP A 454 -10.70 1.76 1.84
N SER A 455 -11.45 2.81 2.19
CA SER A 455 -11.03 4.19 1.93
C SER A 455 -9.76 4.57 2.69
N ALA A 456 -9.65 4.15 3.96
CA ALA A 456 -8.47 4.39 4.77
C ALA A 456 -7.25 3.63 4.24
N PHE A 457 -7.43 2.37 3.84
CA PHE A 457 -6.39 1.58 3.21
C PHE A 457 -5.94 2.18 1.88
N LEU A 458 -6.89 2.63 1.04
CA LEU A 458 -6.62 3.32 -0.21
C LEU A 458 -5.78 4.58 0.03
N VAL A 459 -6.21 5.46 0.93
CA VAL A 459 -5.45 6.68 1.28
C VAL A 459 -4.05 6.33 1.81
N SER A 460 -3.94 5.28 2.62
CA SER A 460 -2.65 4.79 3.14
C SER A 460 -1.70 4.33 2.03
N LEU A 461 -2.20 3.66 1.00
CA LEU A 461 -1.41 3.30 -0.19
C LEU A 461 -0.91 4.54 -0.93
N LEU A 462 -1.74 5.57 -1.08
CA LEU A 462 -1.37 6.80 -1.79
C LEU A 462 -0.32 7.63 -1.02
N ILE A 463 -0.42 7.67 0.32
CA ILE A 463 0.52 8.35 1.22
C ILE A 463 1.94 7.78 1.13
N SER A 464 2.11 6.54 0.67
CA SER A 464 3.43 5.93 0.43
C SER A 464 4.36 6.82 -0.41
N ARG A 465 3.80 7.67 -1.28
CA ARG A 465 4.52 8.72 -2.04
C ARG A 465 4.16 10.12 -1.55
N TRP A 466 4.54 10.43 -0.30
CA TRP A 466 4.19 11.67 0.41
C TRP A 466 4.47 12.96 -0.37
N HIS A 467 5.56 13.03 -1.11
CA HIS A 467 5.93 14.23 -1.87
C HIS A 467 4.90 14.64 -2.94
N ILE A 468 4.29 13.65 -3.60
CA ILE A 468 3.21 13.88 -4.58
C ILE A 468 1.96 14.40 -3.87
N VAL A 469 1.69 13.89 -2.67
CA VAL A 469 0.58 14.30 -1.80
C VAL A 469 0.76 15.75 -1.34
N GLU A 470 1.97 16.12 -0.90
CA GLU A 470 2.28 17.44 -0.35
C GLU A 470 2.23 18.56 -1.39
N ARG A 471 2.73 18.30 -2.62
CA ARG A 471 2.79 19.33 -3.68
C ARG A 471 1.45 19.64 -4.33
N LYS A 472 0.43 18.79 -4.14
CA LYS A 472 -0.87 18.94 -4.80
C LYS A 472 -1.89 19.48 -3.80
N VAL A 473 -2.10 20.80 -3.80
CA VAL A 473 -3.19 21.47 -3.04
C VAL A 473 -4.57 20.87 -3.35
N ALA A 474 -4.75 20.23 -4.53
CA ALA A 474 -5.95 19.46 -4.85
C ALA A 474 -6.11 18.20 -3.98
N PHE A 475 -5.05 17.47 -3.65
CA PHE A 475 -5.11 16.22 -2.88
C PHE A 475 -5.75 16.44 -1.50
N VAL A 476 -5.29 17.45 -0.75
CA VAL A 476 -5.85 17.80 0.57
C VAL A 476 -7.31 18.24 0.44
N LYS A 477 -7.65 19.06 -0.56
CA LYS A 477 -9.04 19.50 -0.81
C LYS A 477 -9.96 18.33 -1.09
N LEU A 478 -9.53 17.36 -1.90
CA LEU A 478 -10.33 16.17 -2.24
C LEU A 478 -10.57 15.29 -1.01
N ILE A 479 -9.57 15.11 -0.14
CA ILE A 479 -9.73 14.38 1.13
C ILE A 479 -10.70 15.10 2.06
N VAL A 480 -10.60 16.43 2.18
CA VAL A 480 -11.51 17.21 3.03
C VAL A 480 -12.96 17.04 2.58
N VAL A 481 -13.23 17.12 1.27
CA VAL A 481 -14.59 16.91 0.76
C VAL A 481 -15.07 15.49 0.97
N ALA A 482 -14.21 14.48 0.75
CA ALA A 482 -14.56 13.08 1.03
C ALA A 482 -14.89 12.87 2.52
N PHE A 483 -14.13 13.48 3.43
CA PHE A 483 -14.38 13.41 4.87
C PHE A 483 -15.70 14.07 5.28
N VAL A 484 -16.02 15.24 4.70
CA VAL A 484 -17.30 15.91 4.92
C VAL A 484 -18.46 15.03 4.44
N ALA A 485 -18.34 14.43 3.25
CA ALA A 485 -19.36 13.52 2.73
C ALA A 485 -19.58 12.31 3.67
N VAL A 486 -18.51 11.64 4.12
CA VAL A 486 -18.63 10.51 5.07
C VAL A 486 -19.26 10.93 6.38
N SER A 487 -18.99 12.14 6.88
CA SER A 487 -19.58 12.64 8.12
C SER A 487 -21.10 12.86 8.03
N ILE A 488 -21.61 13.15 6.83
CA ILE A 488 -23.05 13.33 6.58
C ILE A 488 -23.77 11.98 6.41
N TYR A 489 -23.07 10.93 5.97
CA TYR A 489 -23.65 9.63 5.64
C TYR A 489 -24.44 8.97 6.80
N PRO A 490 -23.95 8.92 8.06
CA PRO A 490 -24.73 8.36 9.17
C PRO A 490 -26.01 9.13 9.44
N VAL A 491 -25.99 10.46 9.28
CA VAL A 491 -27.16 11.31 9.50
C VAL A 491 -28.25 10.98 8.48
N THR A 492 -27.90 10.87 7.20
CA THR A 492 -28.87 10.51 6.16
C THR A 492 -29.35 9.07 6.30
N THR A 493 -28.50 8.18 6.79
CA THR A 493 -28.85 6.78 7.07
C THR A 493 -29.84 6.68 8.23
N GLU A 494 -29.62 7.42 9.32
CA GLU A 494 -30.54 7.51 10.46
C GLU A 494 -31.89 8.11 10.06
N LEU A 495 -31.89 9.15 9.22
CA LEU A 495 -33.14 9.74 8.71
C LEU A 495 -33.97 8.72 7.91
N TRP A 496 -33.31 7.88 7.11
CA TRP A 496 -33.97 6.86 6.30
C TRP A 496 -34.36 5.61 7.11
N LEU A 497 -33.39 4.90 7.70
CA LEU A 497 -33.61 3.60 8.36
C LEU A 497 -34.14 3.74 9.80
N GLY A 498 -33.67 4.72 10.57
CA GLY A 498 -34.04 4.88 11.97
C GLY A 498 -35.36 5.64 12.13
N ARG A 499 -35.44 6.85 11.55
CA ARG A 499 -36.55 7.78 11.74
C ARG A 499 -37.65 7.69 10.68
N ASN A 500 -37.41 7.00 9.56
CA ASN A 500 -38.35 6.91 8.43
C ASN A 500 -38.83 8.28 7.90
N THR A 501 -38.00 9.32 7.99
CA THR A 501 -38.28 10.68 7.49
C THR A 501 -37.50 11.02 6.22
N GLY A 502 -36.44 10.27 5.93
CA GLY A 502 -35.65 10.35 4.70
C GLY A 502 -35.91 9.17 3.77
N ASN A 503 -35.49 9.32 2.52
CA ASN A 503 -35.54 8.25 1.51
C ASN A 503 -34.12 7.77 1.17
N PRO A 504 -33.95 6.61 0.51
CA PRO A 504 -32.61 6.08 0.20
C PRO A 504 -31.79 6.98 -0.73
N ASN A 505 -32.42 7.88 -1.50
CA ASN A 505 -31.69 8.83 -2.34
C ASN A 505 -30.77 9.73 -1.52
N PHE A 506 -31.15 10.09 -0.28
CA PHE A 506 -30.31 10.94 0.57
C PHE A 506 -28.98 10.24 0.91
N VAL A 507 -29.03 8.95 1.23
CA VAL A 507 -27.83 8.15 1.50
C VAL A 507 -27.01 7.99 0.23
N TYR A 508 -27.67 7.61 -0.87
CA TYR A 508 -26.99 7.35 -2.14
C TYR A 508 -26.33 8.60 -2.75
N ASN A 509 -26.93 9.78 -2.62
CA ASN A 509 -26.35 11.03 -3.10
C ASN A 509 -25.02 11.36 -2.38
N ILE A 510 -25.01 11.25 -1.05
CA ILE A 510 -23.80 11.50 -0.24
C ILE A 510 -22.72 10.48 -0.56
N GLN A 511 -23.12 9.22 -0.76
CA GLN A 511 -22.24 8.15 -1.17
C GLN A 511 -21.59 8.37 -2.54
N ILE A 512 -22.35 8.79 -3.56
CA ILE A 512 -21.79 9.12 -4.88
C ILE A 512 -20.77 10.24 -4.77
N ILE A 513 -21.10 11.31 -4.02
CA ILE A 513 -20.17 12.42 -3.80
C ILE A 513 -18.86 11.87 -3.24
N PHE A 514 -18.92 11.08 -2.17
CA PHE A 514 -17.75 10.45 -1.59
C PHE A 514 -16.93 9.64 -2.63
N GLN A 515 -17.59 8.73 -3.37
CA GLN A 515 -16.94 7.87 -4.37
C GLN A 515 -16.28 8.67 -5.51
N VAL A 516 -16.95 9.71 -6.02
CA VAL A 516 -16.40 10.58 -7.08
C VAL A 516 -15.14 11.30 -6.60
N PHE A 517 -15.16 11.84 -5.38
CA PHE A 517 -14.00 12.54 -4.81
C PHE A 517 -12.84 11.58 -4.52
N MET A 518 -13.12 10.34 -4.10
CA MET A 518 -12.11 9.29 -4.00
C MET A 518 -11.54 8.90 -5.38
N GLY A 519 -12.37 8.86 -6.42
CA GLY A 519 -11.93 8.66 -7.80
C GLY A 519 -11.02 9.80 -8.30
N PHE A 520 -11.39 11.06 -8.03
CA PHE A 520 -10.55 12.22 -8.34
C PHE A 520 -9.22 12.18 -7.56
N LEU A 521 -9.22 11.68 -6.32
CA LEU A 521 -8.00 11.53 -5.54
C LEU A 521 -7.01 10.58 -6.23
N ILE A 522 -7.49 9.42 -6.71
CA ILE A 522 -6.68 8.46 -7.46
C ILE A 522 -6.18 9.10 -8.77
N LEU A 523 -7.04 9.82 -9.49
CA LEU A 523 -6.67 10.48 -10.74
C LEU A 523 -5.58 11.55 -10.55
N GLU A 524 -5.72 12.41 -9.54
CA GLU A 524 -4.70 13.42 -9.23
C GLU A 524 -3.39 12.80 -8.77
N TRP A 525 -3.44 11.69 -8.03
CA TRP A 525 -2.26 10.93 -7.66
C TRP A 525 -1.56 10.32 -8.88
N ILE A 526 -2.31 9.70 -9.80
CA ILE A 526 -1.78 9.15 -11.06
C ILE A 526 -1.13 10.26 -11.89
N LYS A 527 -1.82 11.40 -12.06
CA LYS A 527 -1.28 12.58 -12.73
C LYS A 527 0.01 13.05 -12.05
N GLY A 528 0.06 13.08 -10.72
CA GLY A 528 1.25 13.40 -9.95
C GLY A 528 2.41 12.47 -10.30
N VAL A 529 2.22 11.15 -10.19
CA VAL A 529 3.27 10.16 -10.51
C VAL A 529 3.77 10.28 -11.95
N ILE A 530 2.86 10.58 -12.88
CA ILE A 530 3.15 10.60 -14.30
C ILE A 530 3.76 11.93 -14.76
N LEU A 531 3.24 13.06 -14.30
CA LEU A 531 3.56 14.40 -14.82
C LEU A 531 4.69 15.08 -14.06
N ASP A 532 4.93 14.76 -12.78
CA ASP A 532 5.93 15.44 -11.93
C ASP A 532 7.33 15.42 -12.60
N ARG A 533 7.67 14.36 -13.34
CA ARG A 533 8.97 14.27 -14.02
C ARG A 533 9.06 14.93 -15.39
N VAL A 534 7.96 14.96 -16.17
CA VAL A 534 7.92 15.58 -17.51
C VAL A 534 8.14 17.09 -17.42
N PHE A 535 7.61 17.73 -16.38
CA PHE A 535 7.79 19.16 -16.16
C PHE A 535 9.13 19.50 -15.51
N THR A 536 9.65 18.65 -14.60
CA THR A 536 10.99 18.88 -14.02
C THR A 536 12.12 18.69 -15.04
N SER A 537 11.99 17.77 -16.01
CA SER A 537 12.98 17.63 -17.07
C SER A 537 12.97 18.85 -18.01
N SER A 538 11.78 19.36 -18.35
CA SER A 538 11.60 20.59 -19.14
C SER A 538 12.22 21.82 -18.47
N GLU A 539 11.96 22.05 -17.17
CA GLU A 539 12.56 23.19 -16.44
C GLU A 539 14.08 23.08 -16.32
N SER A 540 14.61 21.86 -16.19
CA SER A 540 16.06 21.63 -16.15
C SER A 540 16.74 21.89 -17.49
N PHE A 541 16.05 21.60 -18.60
CA PHE A 541 16.49 21.89 -19.96
C PHE A 541 16.49 23.39 -20.23
N GLU A 542 15.41 24.08 -19.86
CA GLU A 542 15.25 25.52 -20.02
C GLU A 542 16.25 26.32 -19.15
N LYS A 543 16.57 25.83 -17.94
CA LYS A 543 17.65 26.40 -17.13
C LYS A 543 19.02 26.20 -17.76
N ARG A 544 19.30 25.02 -18.35
CA ARG A 544 20.57 24.76 -19.05
C ARG A 544 20.74 25.68 -20.26
N GLU A 545 19.67 25.89 -21.02
CA GLU A 545 19.65 26.76 -22.20
C GLU A 545 19.78 28.25 -21.84
N LYS A 546 19.32 28.67 -20.65
CA LYS A 546 19.52 30.05 -20.15
C LYS A 546 20.90 30.29 -19.50
N THR A 547 21.66 29.23 -19.22
CA THR A 547 23.01 29.31 -18.62
C THR A 547 24.16 28.96 -19.58
N ALA A 548 23.83 28.54 -20.81
CA ALA A 548 24.76 28.37 -21.93
C ALA A 548 24.67 29.61 -22.83
#